data_AF-A0A7I8KK93-F1
#
_entry.id   AF-A0A7I8KK93-F1
#
_cell.length_a   1.000
_cell.length_b   1.000
_cell.length_c   1.000
_cell.angle_alpha   90.00
_cell.angle_beta   90.00
_cell.angle_gamma   90.00
#
_symmetry.space_group_name_H-M   'P 1'
#
loop_
_entity.id
_entity.type
_entity.pdbx_description
1 polymer ?
#
loop_
_entity_poly.entity_id
_entity_poly.type
_entity_poly.pdbx_seq_one_letter_code
_entity_poly.pdbx_strand_id
1 'polypeptide(L)'
;MKSFCSFGNAFSLILILLLMAARTPPAESVRCNPSEMLPCSGALFFSRPPSTDCCARLREQQPCFCQYLKNPSLSSYFSSQNARRVVTTCRVPPSRC
;
A
#
# COMPACT_ATOMS: atom_id res chain seq x y z
N MET A 1 -0.17 18.37 55.84
CA MET A 1 -1.09 17.70 54.90
C MET A 1 -0.28 17.37 53.64
N LYS A 2 0.34 16.18 53.58
CA LYS A 2 1.43 15.84 52.64
C LYS A 2 1.07 14.70 51.66
N SER A 3 -0.20 14.26 51.66
CA SER A 3 -0.61 12.99 51.02
C SER A 3 -1.35 13.11 49.69
N PHE A 4 -1.58 14.31 49.14
CA PHE A 4 -2.34 14.48 47.88
C PHE A 4 -1.49 14.45 46.59
N CYS A 5 -0.15 14.52 46.68
CA CYS A 5 0.71 14.54 45.48
C CYS A 5 1.07 13.15 44.92
N SER A 6 0.72 12.05 45.59
CA SER A 6 1.22 10.71 45.20
C SER A 6 0.28 9.93 44.25
N PHE A 7 -1.04 10.15 44.32
CA PHE A 7 -2.02 9.42 43.50
C PHE A 7 -2.09 9.89 42.03
N GLY A 8 -1.72 11.14 41.75
CA GLY A 8 -1.73 11.68 40.39
C GLY A 8 -0.65 11.07 39.47
N ASN A 9 0.45 10.58 40.04
CA ASN A 9 1.54 9.98 39.27
C ASN A 9 1.19 8.61 38.72
N ALA A 10 0.48 7.77 39.49
CA ALA A 10 0.10 6.43 39.04
C ALA A 10 -0.91 6.48 37.88
N PHE A 11 -1.90 7.39 37.96
CA PHE A 11 -2.90 7.56 36.90
C PHE A 11 -2.29 8.10 35.60
N SER A 12 -1.35 9.06 35.73
CA SER A 12 -0.60 9.62 34.60
C SER A 12 0.26 8.55 33.92
N LEU A 13 0.97 7.71 34.70
CA LEU A 13 1.78 6.62 34.18
C LEU A 13 0.93 5.56 33.45
N ILE A 14 -0.24 5.21 33.99
CA ILE A 14 -1.17 4.27 33.36
C ILE A 14 -1.71 4.83 32.03
N LEU A 15 -2.04 6.12 31.99
CA LEU A 15 -2.52 6.78 30.77
C LEU A 15 -1.43 6.82 29.68
N ILE A 16 -0.18 7.11 30.06
CA ILE A 16 0.97 7.10 29.15
C ILE A 16 1.22 5.67 28.62
N LEU A 17 1.12 4.65 29.48
CA LEU A 17 1.29 3.25 29.07
C LEU A 17 0.21 2.80 28.07
N LEU A 18 -1.05 3.20 28.30
CA LEU A 18 -2.18 2.94 27.40
C LEU A 18 -2.00 3.63 26.03
N LEU A 19 -1.51 4.87 26.01
CA LEU A 19 -1.23 5.61 24.78
C LEU A 19 -0.11 4.95 23.94
N MET A 20 0.88 4.34 24.58
CA MET A 20 1.96 3.63 23.89
C MET A 20 1.51 2.28 23.35
N ALA A 21 0.62 1.57 24.06
CA ALA A 21 0.04 0.29 23.61
C ALA A 21 -0.94 0.46 22.43
N ALA A 22 -1.52 1.65 22.24
CA ALA A 22 -2.39 1.96 21.11
C ALA A 22 -1.62 2.16 19.78
N ARG A 23 -0.28 2.15 19.78
CA ARG A 23 0.51 2.13 18.55
C ARG A 23 0.47 0.72 17.96
N THR A 24 -0.62 0.38 17.28
CA THR A 24 -0.58 -0.69 16.28
C THR A 24 0.48 -0.32 15.24
N PRO A 25 1.53 -1.14 15.02
CA PRO A 25 2.38 -0.92 13.87
C PRO A 25 1.47 -0.91 12.63
N PRO A 26 1.66 0.02 11.68
CA PRO A 26 0.93 -0.05 10.42
C PRO A 26 1.18 -1.44 9.85
N ALA A 27 0.09 -2.17 9.58
CA ALA A 27 0.12 -3.45 8.88
C ALA A 27 1.13 -3.34 7.73
N GLU A 28 2.07 -4.31 7.65
CA GLU A 28 3.23 -4.28 6.76
C GLU A 28 2.94 -3.45 5.50
N SER A 29 3.48 -2.23 5.48
CA SER A 29 3.26 -1.33 4.36
C SER A 29 3.81 -2.05 3.14
N VAL A 30 2.94 -2.48 2.23
CA VAL A 30 3.35 -2.93 0.90
C VAL A 30 4.34 -1.89 0.39
N ARG A 31 5.61 -2.29 0.21
CA ARG A 31 6.59 -1.37 -0.33
C ARG A 31 6.16 -1.06 -1.75
N CYS A 32 5.75 0.18 -1.98
CA CYS A 32 5.43 0.68 -3.30
C CYS A 32 6.71 0.71 -4.15
N ASN A 33 7.03 -0.44 -4.75
CA ASN A 33 8.17 -0.63 -5.62
C ASN A 33 7.71 -1.07 -7.00
N PRO A 34 7.84 -0.22 -8.04
CA PRO A 34 7.41 -0.57 -9.40
C PRO A 34 8.17 -1.78 -9.96
N SER A 35 9.35 -2.12 -9.43
CA SER A 35 10.09 -3.32 -9.82
C SER A 35 9.38 -4.62 -9.45
N GLU A 36 8.47 -4.62 -8.48
CA GLU A 36 7.64 -5.81 -8.16
C GLU A 36 6.67 -6.16 -9.31
N MET A 37 6.46 -5.25 -10.26
CA MET A 37 5.60 -5.42 -11.43
C MET A 37 6.38 -5.93 -12.65
N LEU A 38 7.66 -6.30 -12.50
CA LEU A 38 8.47 -6.92 -13.56
C LEU A 38 7.79 -8.14 -14.22
N PRO A 39 7.07 -9.02 -13.49
CA PRO A 39 6.33 -10.13 -14.10
C PRO A 39 5.25 -9.68 -15.09
N CYS A 40 4.75 -8.44 -14.97
CA CYS A 40 3.77 -7.87 -15.87
C CYS A 40 4.37 -7.21 -17.11
N SER A 41 5.70 -7.04 -17.20
CA SER A 41 6.37 -6.39 -18.34
C SER A 41 5.97 -7.00 -19.68
N GLY A 42 5.88 -8.33 -19.76
CA GLY A 42 5.43 -9.06 -20.94
C GLY A 42 4.04 -8.64 -21.40
N ALA A 43 3.13 -8.46 -20.45
CA ALA A 43 1.74 -8.09 -20.72
C ALA A 43 1.57 -6.59 -21.01
N LEU A 44 2.38 -5.74 -20.35
CA LEU A 44 2.37 -4.29 -20.52
C LEU A 44 2.99 -3.84 -21.85
N PHE A 45 4.14 -4.42 -22.25
CA PHE A 45 4.87 -3.99 -23.43
C PHE A 45 4.52 -4.78 -24.70
N PHE A 46 4.30 -6.08 -24.58
CA PHE A 46 4.10 -6.96 -25.75
C PHE A 46 2.66 -7.45 -25.92
N SER A 47 1.72 -6.90 -25.15
CA SER A 47 0.29 -7.28 -25.19
C SER A 47 0.03 -8.77 -24.95
N ARG A 48 0.99 -9.49 -24.35
CA ARG A 48 0.87 -10.91 -23.99
C ARG A 48 -0.14 -11.09 -22.85
N PRO A 49 -0.75 -12.28 -22.70
CA PRO A 49 -1.57 -12.59 -21.54
C PRO A 49 -0.74 -12.44 -20.24
N PRO A 50 -1.31 -11.85 -19.17
CA PRO A 50 -0.62 -11.73 -17.89
C PRO A 50 -0.46 -13.11 -17.24
N SER A 51 0.70 -13.34 -16.61
CA SER A 51 0.95 -14.53 -15.79
C SER A 51 0.19 -14.46 -14.47
N THR A 52 0.05 -15.61 -13.80
CA THR A 52 -0.50 -15.69 -12.44
C THR A 52 0.28 -14.82 -11.45
N ASP A 53 1.61 -14.82 -11.56
CA ASP A 53 2.49 -14.00 -10.71
C ASP A 53 2.28 -12.50 -10.95
N CYS A 54 2.11 -12.10 -12.23
CA CYS A 54 1.75 -10.73 -12.56
C CYS A 54 0.45 -10.32 -11.86
N CYS A 55 -0.61 -11.14 -11.97
CA CYS A 55 -1.88 -10.81 -11.33
C CYS A 55 -1.82 -10.85 -9.78
N ALA A 56 -0.95 -11.66 -9.19
CA ALA A 56 -0.71 -11.65 -7.74
C ALA A 56 -0.05 -10.33 -7.31
N ARG A 57 1.09 -9.96 -7.92
CA ARG A 57 1.81 -8.71 -7.63
C ARG A 57 0.98 -7.47 -7.90
N LEU A 58 0.17 -7.48 -8.96
CA LEU A 58 -0.73 -6.38 -9.29
C LEU A 58 -1.78 -6.14 -8.20
N ARG A 59 -2.32 -7.20 -7.58
CA ARG A 59 -3.28 -7.09 -6.47
C ARG A 59 -2.61 -6.60 -5.19
N GLU A 60 -1.41 -7.10 -4.89
CA GLU A 60 -0.63 -6.66 -3.73
C GLU A 60 -0.30 -5.16 -3.80
N GLN A 61 0.06 -4.66 -4.99
CA GLN A 61 0.46 -3.27 -5.21
C GLN A 61 -0.72 -2.30 -5.46
N GLN A 62 -1.97 -2.78 -5.39
CA GLN A 62 -3.16 -1.94 -5.58
C GLN A 62 -3.17 -0.63 -4.75
N PRO A 63 -2.79 -0.60 -3.45
CA PRO A 63 -2.75 0.65 -2.68
C PRO A 63 -1.73 1.67 -3.22
N CYS A 64 -0.73 1.22 -3.97
CA CYS A 64 0.34 2.05 -4.51
C CYS A 64 0.02 2.69 -5.88
N PHE A 65 -1.05 2.25 -6.57
CA PHE A 65 -1.34 2.70 -7.94
C PHE A 65 -1.58 4.21 -8.05
N CYS A 66 -2.21 4.82 -7.04
CA CYS A 66 -2.37 6.27 -7.01
C CYS A 66 -1.03 7.00 -6.98
N GLN A 67 -0.06 6.47 -6.23
CA GLN A 67 1.27 7.04 -6.17
C GLN A 67 1.99 6.92 -7.52
N TYR A 68 1.84 5.77 -8.20
CA TYR A 68 2.43 5.58 -9.52
C TYR A 68 1.80 6.46 -10.60
N LEU A 69 0.48 6.64 -10.58
CA LEU A 69 -0.24 7.51 -11.51
C LEU A 69 0.09 8.99 -11.31
N LYS A 70 0.38 9.41 -10.07
CA LYS A 70 0.81 10.78 -9.75
C LYS A 70 2.24 11.07 -10.18
N ASN A 71 3.08 10.04 -10.36
CA ASN A 71 4.45 10.23 -10.81
C ASN A 71 4.49 10.35 -12.34
N PRO A 72 4.87 11.51 -12.92
CA PRO A 72 4.84 11.73 -14.37
C PRO A 72 5.78 10.80 -15.16
N SER A 73 6.85 10.29 -14.53
CA SER A 73 7.77 9.34 -15.16
C SER A 73 7.18 7.93 -15.25
N LEU A 74 6.17 7.61 -14.43
CA LEU A 74 5.55 6.28 -14.36
C LEU A 74 4.11 6.27 -14.91
N SER A 75 3.44 7.41 -14.92
CA SER A 75 2.01 7.51 -15.25
C SER A 75 1.68 6.98 -16.65
N SER A 76 2.55 7.20 -17.63
CA SER A 76 2.38 6.71 -19.01
C SER A 76 2.32 5.17 -19.08
N TYR A 77 3.11 4.48 -18.26
CA TYR A 77 3.13 3.02 -18.20
C TYR A 77 1.83 2.48 -17.60
N PHE A 78 1.37 3.08 -16.50
CA PHE A 78 0.17 2.66 -15.77
C PHE A 78 -1.16 3.13 -16.37
N SER A 79 -1.15 4.16 -17.21
CA SER A 79 -2.34 4.67 -17.92
C SER A 79 -2.53 4.09 -19.32
N SER A 80 -1.55 3.32 -19.82
CA SER A 80 -1.57 2.70 -21.15
C SER A 80 -2.77 1.77 -21.37
N GLN A 81 -3.18 1.57 -22.63
CA GLN A 81 -4.28 0.66 -22.96
C GLN A 81 -3.95 -0.78 -22.56
N ASN A 82 -2.68 -1.19 -22.65
CA ASN A 82 -2.22 -2.49 -22.16
C ASN A 82 -2.36 -2.62 -20.65
N ALA A 83 -1.99 -1.59 -19.87
CA ALA A 83 -2.20 -1.59 -18.43
C ALA A 83 -3.68 -1.75 -18.07
N ARG A 84 -4.59 -1.04 -18.77
CA ARG A 84 -6.04 -1.23 -18.59
C ARG A 84 -6.48 -2.66 -18.86
N ARG A 85 -6.00 -3.26 -19.96
CA ARG A 85 -6.31 -4.67 -20.29
C ARG A 85 -5.81 -5.64 -19.22
N VAL A 86 -4.60 -5.43 -18.69
CA VAL A 86 -4.02 -6.27 -17.63
C VAL A 86 -4.85 -6.17 -16.35
N VAL A 87 -5.21 -4.96 -15.93
CA VAL A 87 -6.07 -4.72 -14.75
C VAL A 87 -7.42 -5.45 -14.89
N THR A 88 -8.06 -5.33 -16.06
CA THR A 88 -9.32 -6.03 -16.35
C THR A 88 -9.15 -7.56 -16.35
N THR A 89 -8.09 -8.07 -16.98
CA THR A 89 -7.83 -9.52 -17.08
C THR A 89 -7.53 -10.13 -15.70
N CYS A 90 -6.75 -9.44 -14.88
CA CYS A 90 -6.42 -9.84 -13.52
C CYS A 90 -7.54 -9.55 -12.50
N ARG A 91 -8.68 -8.98 -12.94
CA ARG A 91 -9.82 -8.58 -12.08
C ARG A 91 -9.43 -7.65 -10.94
N VAL A 92 -8.48 -6.73 -11.19
CA VAL A 92 -8.09 -5.72 -10.20
C VAL A 92 -9.04 -4.53 -10.32
N PRO A 93 -9.60 -4.01 -9.21
CA PRO A 93 -10.46 -2.84 -9.27
C PRO A 93 -9.68 -1.63 -9.82
N PRO A 94 -10.30 -0.79 -10.67
CA PRO A 94 -9.68 0.46 -11.08
C PRO A 94 -9.46 1.35 -9.85
N SER A 95 -8.24 1.88 -9.70
CA SER A 95 -7.90 2.80 -8.63
C SER A 95 -8.58 4.16 -8.88
N ARG A 96 -9.45 4.59 -7.96
CA ARG A 96 -10.04 5.93 -7.97
C ARG A 96 -9.10 6.88 -7.24
N CYS A 97 -8.13 7.34 -8.00
CA CYS A 97 -7.23 8.45 -7.69
C CYS A 97 -7.62 9.57 -8.67
#